data_AF-A0A7C6DQN8-F1
#
_entry.id   AF-A0A7C6DQN8-F1
#
_cell.length_a   1.000
_cell.length_b   1.000
_cell.length_c   1.000
_cell.angle_alpha   90.00
_cell.angle_beta   90.00
_cell.angle_gamma   90.00
#
_symmetry.space_group_name_H-M   'P 1'
#
loop_
_entity.id
_entity.type
_entity.pdbx_description
1 polymer ?
#
loop_
_entity_poly.entity_id
_entity_poly.type
_entity_poly.pdbx_seq_one_letter_code
_entity_poly.pdbx_strand_id
1 'polypeptide(L)'
;MKVIPNFVKNLPIEFGVCASFGQEIVFAFNEHFVFPAASIVKVPLCLLILKKCEEGKLNIFDKVKIDNKVPGAGVIKDLSITEYSIIDLITLALIISDNTASNTLIDLTSFDEINDFLKEMGLKNTCINRKFMVDLVNPPVNFTTPWESWNIFNKLVNGEILSDKNTLLFFDILGRQQYREKIPLFLNEFIVCNKTGDISGISHDVAVIFFDKTIEESLVNKRYSIVSIFSSFSEQVSRYFVNNIIGEIALNLVKKMEKMGGMKNVHTYLG
;
A
#
# COMPACT_ATOMS: atom_id res chain seq x y z
N MET A 1 -21.22 -2.22 -16.21
CA MET A 1 -20.82 -2.86 -14.94
C MET A 1 -20.56 -1.74 -13.94
N LYS A 2 -21.22 -1.73 -12.78
CA LYS A 2 -20.93 -0.74 -11.74
C LYS A 2 -19.68 -1.17 -10.98
N VAL A 3 -18.80 -0.22 -10.67
CA VAL A 3 -17.55 -0.49 -9.94
C VAL A 3 -17.85 -0.99 -8.52
N ILE A 4 -18.67 -0.23 -7.78
CA ILE A 4 -19.17 -0.63 -6.45
C ILE A 4 -20.49 -1.40 -6.63
N PRO A 5 -20.61 -2.66 -6.13
CA PRO A 5 -21.84 -3.43 -6.23
C PRO A 5 -23.03 -2.72 -5.56
N ASN A 6 -24.23 -2.81 -6.15
CA ASN A 6 -25.39 -2.06 -5.67
C ASN A 6 -25.81 -2.43 -4.25
N PHE A 7 -25.68 -3.70 -3.86
CA PHE A 7 -26.11 -4.17 -2.53
C PHE A 7 -25.30 -3.52 -1.40
N VAL A 8 -24.07 -3.06 -1.68
CA VAL A 8 -23.20 -2.37 -0.71
C VAL A 8 -23.87 -1.11 -0.14
N LYS A 9 -24.72 -0.44 -0.91
CA LYS A 9 -25.44 0.77 -0.47
C LYS A 9 -26.38 0.54 0.72
N ASN A 10 -26.77 -0.71 0.95
CA ASN A 10 -27.68 -1.09 2.04
C ASN A 10 -26.93 -1.69 3.23
N LEU A 11 -25.59 -1.66 3.20
CA LEU A 11 -24.74 -2.19 4.26
C LEU A 11 -24.12 -1.03 5.06
N PRO A 12 -23.84 -1.22 6.36
CA PRO A 12 -23.16 -0.24 7.19
C PRO A 12 -21.65 -0.28 6.91
N ILE A 13 -21.28 0.01 5.66
CA ILE A 13 -19.92 0.07 5.14
C ILE A 13 -19.76 1.36 4.36
N GLU A 14 -18.75 2.16 4.70
CA GLU A 14 -18.35 3.32 3.90
C GLU A 14 -17.12 2.95 3.09
N PHE A 15 -17.07 3.41 1.85
CA PHE A 15 -15.93 3.21 0.96
C PHE A 15 -15.35 4.54 0.51
N GLY A 16 -14.03 4.54 0.34
CA GLY A 16 -13.27 5.52 -0.42
C GLY A 16 -12.45 4.81 -1.49
N VAL A 17 -12.51 5.27 -2.74
CA VAL A 17 -11.85 4.62 -3.88
C VAL A 17 -11.20 5.67 -4.78
N CYS A 18 -9.94 5.45 -5.14
CA CYS A 18 -9.25 6.18 -6.21
C CYS A 18 -8.57 5.15 -7.13
N ALA A 19 -8.83 5.25 -8.43
CA ALA A 19 -8.24 4.33 -9.41
C ALA A 19 -7.85 5.04 -10.70
N SER A 20 -6.66 4.75 -11.21
CA SER A 20 -6.16 5.23 -12.50
C SER A 20 -5.75 4.10 -13.43
N PHE A 21 -5.79 4.39 -14.74
CA PHE A 21 -5.04 3.63 -15.75
C PHE A 21 -3.90 4.52 -16.24
N GLY A 22 -2.66 4.04 -16.12
CA GLY A 22 -1.50 4.93 -16.11
C GLY A 22 -1.69 6.04 -15.07
N GLN A 23 -1.54 7.29 -15.49
CA GLN A 23 -1.73 8.47 -14.65
C GLN A 23 -3.16 9.04 -14.70
N GLU A 24 -4.03 8.56 -15.61
CA GLU A 24 -5.38 9.09 -15.77
C GLU A 24 -6.33 8.45 -14.76
N ILE A 25 -6.93 9.25 -13.89
CA ILE A 25 -7.94 8.79 -12.93
C ILE A 25 -9.21 8.39 -13.70
N VAL A 26 -9.58 7.11 -13.62
CA VAL A 26 -10.75 6.52 -14.31
C VAL A 26 -11.94 6.27 -13.38
N PHE A 27 -11.70 6.36 -12.08
CA PHE A 27 -12.72 6.25 -11.05
C PHE A 27 -12.27 6.91 -9.74
N ALA A 28 -13.15 7.73 -9.18
CA ALA A 28 -12.98 8.34 -7.88
C ALA A 28 -14.33 8.32 -7.14
N PHE A 29 -14.31 7.96 -5.87
CA PHE A 29 -15.48 7.93 -5.00
C PHE A 29 -15.04 8.14 -3.56
N ASN A 30 -15.45 9.25 -2.92
CA ASN A 30 -15.00 9.61 -1.56
C ASN A 30 -13.47 9.53 -1.40
N GLU A 31 -12.73 9.81 -2.46
CA GLU A 31 -11.28 9.62 -2.54
C GLU A 31 -10.51 10.55 -1.60
N HIS A 32 -11.13 11.65 -1.18
CA HIS A 32 -10.57 12.61 -0.23
C HIS A 32 -11.06 12.39 1.21
N PHE A 33 -11.90 11.38 1.48
CA PHE A 33 -12.32 11.08 2.84
C PHE A 33 -11.13 10.59 3.67
N VAL A 34 -11.02 11.08 4.89
CA VAL A 34 -9.89 10.81 5.79
C VAL A 34 -10.19 9.55 6.60
N PHE A 35 -9.32 8.56 6.48
CA PHE A 35 -9.40 7.31 7.22
C PHE A 35 -8.20 7.16 8.16
N PRO A 36 -8.36 6.49 9.31
CA PRO A 36 -7.24 5.90 10.03
C PRO A 36 -6.44 5.00 9.07
N ALA A 37 -5.17 5.32 8.85
CA ALA A 37 -4.38 4.71 7.79
C ALA A 37 -4.03 3.23 8.02
N ALA A 38 -4.16 2.74 9.25
CA ALA A 38 -3.65 1.43 9.65
C ALA A 38 -2.21 1.23 9.15
N SER A 39 -1.91 0.10 8.50
CA SER A 39 -0.57 -0.20 7.97
C SER A 39 -0.28 0.39 6.58
N ILE A 40 -1.19 1.16 5.99
CA ILE A 40 -0.96 1.77 4.67
C ILE A 40 0.22 2.75 4.71
N VAL A 41 0.35 3.51 5.80
CA VAL A 41 1.46 4.45 6.02
C VAL A 41 2.85 3.80 6.12
N LYS A 42 2.94 2.47 6.15
CA LYS A 42 4.24 1.77 6.01
C LYS A 42 4.85 1.95 4.63
N VAL A 43 4.05 2.23 3.60
CA VAL A 43 4.52 2.53 2.24
C VAL A 43 5.39 3.80 2.24
N PRO A 44 4.90 5.00 2.62
CA PRO A 44 5.73 6.20 2.62
C PRO A 44 6.89 6.13 3.62
N LEU A 45 6.74 5.42 4.75
CA LEU A 45 7.85 5.14 5.65
C LEU A 45 9.00 4.39 4.94
N CYS A 46 8.70 3.27 4.27
CA CYS A 46 9.72 2.50 3.54
C CYS A 46 10.31 3.30 2.37
N LEU A 47 9.52 4.12 1.68
CA LEU A 47 10.01 5.00 0.61
C LEU A 47 11.00 6.03 1.14
N LEU A 48 10.72 6.67 2.30
CA LEU A 48 11.66 7.60 2.93
C LEU A 48 12.98 6.91 3.30
N ILE A 49 12.92 5.70 3.86
CA ILE A 49 14.13 4.96 4.22
C ILE A 49 14.95 4.58 2.97
N LEU A 50 14.30 4.13 1.90
CA LEU A 50 14.98 3.88 0.62
C LEU A 50 15.59 5.17 0.05
N LYS A 51 14.88 6.30 0.14
CA LYS A 51 15.39 7.62 -0.30
C LYS A 51 16.63 8.03 0.50
N LYS A 52 16.63 7.83 1.83
CA LYS A 52 17.82 8.03 2.67
C LYS A 52 18.98 7.12 2.27
N CYS A 53 18.71 5.90 1.83
CA CYS A 53 19.74 5.00 1.31
C CYS A 53 20.32 5.49 -0.03
N GLU A 54 19.48 5.99 -0.94
CA GLU A 54 19.93 6.61 -2.20
C GLU A 54 20.82 7.82 -1.97
N GLU A 55 20.46 8.65 -1.00
CA GLU A 55 21.19 9.86 -0.63
C GLU A 55 22.47 9.56 0.16
N GLY A 56 22.79 8.28 0.41
CA GLY A 56 23.97 7.86 1.17
C GLY A 56 23.90 8.18 2.67
N LYS A 57 22.72 8.56 3.19
CA LYS A 57 22.49 8.85 4.61
C LYS A 57 22.34 7.58 5.46
N LEU A 58 21.91 6.50 4.83
CA LEU A 58 21.83 5.16 5.40
C LEU A 58 22.46 4.17 4.43
N ASN A 59 23.01 3.07 4.93
CA ASN A 59 23.39 1.95 4.07
C ASN A 59 22.36 0.84 4.21
N ILE A 60 21.74 0.46 3.10
CA ILE A 60 20.62 -0.50 3.06
C ILE A 60 20.99 -1.89 3.63
N PHE A 61 22.28 -2.21 3.70
CA PHE A 61 22.80 -3.47 4.23
C PHE A 61 23.26 -3.38 5.69
N ASP A 62 23.23 -2.19 6.29
CA ASP A 62 23.55 -2.05 7.72
C ASP A 62 22.58 -2.85 8.55
N LYS A 63 23.11 -3.53 9.57
CA LYS A 63 22.32 -4.27 10.54
C LYS A 63 21.87 -3.36 11.66
N VAL A 64 20.58 -3.47 11.98
CA VAL A 64 19.94 -2.75 13.07
C VAL A 64 19.49 -3.77 14.10
N LYS A 65 19.85 -3.50 15.35
CA LYS A 65 19.44 -4.32 16.49
C LYS A 65 17.98 -4.03 16.85
N ILE A 66 17.23 -5.09 17.12
CA ILE A 66 15.84 -5.03 17.59
C ILE A 66 15.85 -5.07 19.11
N ASP A 67 15.64 -3.91 19.73
CA ASP A 67 15.58 -3.80 21.19
C ASP A 67 14.18 -4.07 21.75
N ASN A 68 13.13 -3.74 20.99
CA ASN A 68 11.74 -3.84 21.45
C ASN A 68 10.85 -4.52 20.41
N LYS A 69 10.40 -5.73 20.72
CA LYS A 69 9.40 -6.47 19.93
C LYS A 69 8.00 -6.07 20.35
N VAL A 70 7.13 -5.81 19.37
CA VAL A 70 5.73 -5.43 19.61
C VAL A 70 4.77 -6.48 19.04
N PRO A 71 3.56 -6.63 19.61
CA PRO A 71 2.56 -7.60 19.14
C PRO A 71 1.94 -7.20 17.78
N GLY A 72 0.98 -8.01 17.33
CA GLY A 72 0.26 -7.79 16.07
C GLY A 72 0.95 -8.43 14.86
N ALA A 73 0.77 -7.83 13.68
CA ALA A 73 1.29 -8.34 12.41
C ALA A 73 2.82 -8.41 12.39
N GLY A 74 3.35 -9.39 11.67
CA GLY A 74 4.78 -9.66 11.60
C GLY A 74 5.23 -10.92 12.31
N VAL A 75 6.48 -11.30 12.04
CA VAL A 75 7.12 -12.51 12.59
C VAL A 75 8.31 -12.19 13.48
N ILE A 76 8.87 -10.97 13.43
CA ILE A 76 10.06 -10.62 14.25
C ILE A 76 9.81 -10.87 15.75
N LYS A 77 8.57 -10.63 16.21
CA LYS A 77 8.18 -10.87 17.61
C LYS A 77 8.37 -12.33 18.05
N ASP A 78 8.27 -13.27 17.11
CA ASP A 78 8.28 -14.73 17.33
C ASP A 78 9.65 -15.37 17.03
N LEU A 79 10.54 -14.66 16.32
CA LEU A 79 11.87 -15.17 15.94
C LEU A 79 12.90 -14.92 17.04
N SER A 80 13.93 -15.77 17.14
CA SER A 80 15.07 -15.56 18.06
C SER A 80 16.10 -14.56 17.55
N ILE A 81 16.01 -14.17 16.26
CA ILE A 81 16.90 -13.22 15.62
C ILE A 81 16.70 -11.82 16.23
N THR A 82 17.80 -11.10 16.45
CA THR A 82 17.81 -9.78 17.10
C THR A 82 18.46 -8.69 16.26
N GLU A 83 18.99 -9.03 15.09
CA GLU A 83 19.59 -8.07 14.16
C GLU A 83 19.09 -8.35 12.76
N TYR A 84 18.68 -7.31 12.06
CA TYR A 84 18.15 -7.38 10.71
C TYR A 84 18.79 -6.28 9.87
N SER A 85 19.07 -6.55 8.60
CA SER A 85 19.49 -5.48 7.71
C SER A 85 18.34 -4.49 7.46
N ILE A 86 18.65 -3.25 7.07
CA ILE A 86 17.61 -2.27 6.71
C ILE A 86 16.71 -2.81 5.58
N ILE A 87 17.29 -3.51 4.58
CA ILE A 87 16.51 -4.16 3.52
C ILE A 87 15.56 -5.25 4.05
N ASP A 88 15.96 -6.03 5.06
CA ASP A 88 15.08 -7.02 5.69
C ASP A 88 13.93 -6.33 6.42
N LEU A 89 14.19 -5.22 7.12
CA LEU A 89 13.16 -4.47 7.83
C LEU A 89 12.15 -3.85 6.85
N ILE A 90 12.62 -3.24 5.76
CA ILE A 90 11.74 -2.75 4.68
C ILE A 90 10.92 -3.90 4.11
N THR A 91 11.56 -5.03 3.82
CA THR A 91 10.89 -6.22 3.28
C THR A 91 9.78 -6.68 4.20
N LEU A 92 10.07 -6.95 5.48
CA LEU A 92 9.10 -7.45 6.46
C LEU A 92 7.97 -6.44 6.72
N ALA A 93 8.27 -5.14 6.74
CA ALA A 93 7.27 -4.08 6.87
C ALA A 93 6.29 -4.05 5.68
N LEU A 94 6.77 -4.36 4.46
CA LEU A 94 5.94 -4.38 3.26
C LEU A 94 5.20 -5.71 3.11
N ILE A 95 5.89 -6.86 3.09
CA ILE A 95 5.32 -8.14 2.63
C ILE A 95 4.42 -8.86 3.63
N ILE A 96 4.60 -8.60 4.92
CA ILE A 96 3.80 -9.20 6.01
C ILE A 96 3.41 -8.16 7.07
N SER A 97 3.60 -6.88 6.76
CA SER A 97 3.17 -5.77 7.61
C SER A 97 3.77 -5.79 9.02
N ASP A 98 5.01 -6.25 9.18
CA ASP A 98 5.64 -6.44 10.49
C ASP A 98 5.71 -5.13 11.30
N ASN A 99 5.12 -5.12 12.49
CA ASN A 99 5.05 -3.95 13.36
C ASN A 99 6.40 -3.60 14.00
N THR A 100 7.17 -4.62 14.38
CA THR A 100 8.49 -4.42 14.97
C THR A 100 9.45 -3.86 13.93
N ALA A 101 9.41 -4.39 12.71
CA ALA A 101 10.19 -3.85 11.60
C ALA A 101 9.85 -2.38 11.33
N SER A 102 8.56 -2.04 11.28
CA SER A 102 8.12 -0.66 11.02
C SER A 102 8.53 0.30 12.13
N ASN A 103 8.40 -0.09 13.39
CA ASN A 103 8.85 0.74 14.51
C ASN A 103 10.36 0.97 14.49
N THR A 104 11.13 -0.07 14.14
CA THR A 104 12.57 0.03 13.99
C THR A 104 12.95 0.98 12.85
N LEU A 105 12.23 0.93 11.72
CA LEU A 105 12.43 1.88 10.62
C LEU A 105 12.10 3.32 11.03
N ILE A 106 11.05 3.53 11.84
CA ILE A 106 10.74 4.86 12.41
C ILE A 106 11.91 5.35 13.29
N ASP A 107 12.57 4.46 14.03
CA ASP A 107 13.72 4.79 14.89
C ASP A 107 14.99 5.17 14.12
N LEU A 108 15.09 4.80 12.83
CA LEU A 108 16.17 5.25 11.93
C LEU A 108 15.91 6.64 11.32
N THR A 109 14.77 7.23 11.64
CA THR A 109 14.34 8.57 11.19
C THR A 109 13.62 9.27 12.34
N SER A 110 12.73 10.21 12.05
CA SER A 110 11.88 10.86 13.04
C SER A 110 10.49 11.11 12.47
N PHE A 111 9.51 11.33 13.35
CA PHE A 111 8.18 11.73 12.90
C PHE A 111 8.21 13.05 12.12
N ASP A 112 9.10 13.98 12.46
CA ASP A 112 9.24 15.24 11.73
C ASP A 112 9.74 14.99 10.31
N GLU A 113 10.84 14.23 10.14
CA GLU A 113 11.34 13.86 8.80
C GLU A 113 10.28 13.10 7.98
N ILE A 114 9.52 12.19 8.59
CA ILE A 114 8.45 11.46 7.92
C ILE A 114 7.36 12.42 7.45
N ASN A 115 6.85 13.28 8.34
CA ASN A 115 5.74 14.15 8.00
C ASN A 115 6.16 15.29 7.08
N ASP A 116 7.40 15.74 7.12
CA ASP A 116 7.94 16.70 6.16
C ASP A 116 8.09 16.09 4.77
N PHE A 117 8.58 14.85 4.67
CA PHE A 117 8.56 14.10 3.41
C PHE A 117 7.15 13.94 2.83
N LEU A 118 6.14 13.68 3.66
CA LEU A 118 4.74 13.63 3.25
C LEU A 118 4.22 15.00 2.75
N LYS A 119 4.56 16.10 3.44
CA LYS A 119 4.19 17.47 3.04
C LYS A 119 4.86 17.89 1.73
N GLU A 120 6.13 17.54 1.52
CA GLU A 120 6.86 17.80 0.28
C GLU A 120 6.20 17.13 -0.93
N MET A 121 5.57 15.97 -0.72
CA MET A 121 4.75 15.30 -1.74
C MET A 121 3.36 15.93 -1.92
N GLY A 122 3.02 16.99 -1.18
CA GLY A 122 1.73 17.67 -1.23
C GLY A 122 0.60 16.95 -0.47
N LEU A 123 0.94 16.00 0.40
CA LEU A 123 -0.04 15.22 1.17
C LEU A 123 -0.40 15.99 2.44
N LYS A 124 -1.67 16.39 2.56
CA LYS A 124 -2.13 17.27 3.65
C LYS A 124 -2.74 16.50 4.80
N ASN A 125 -3.28 15.31 4.53
CA ASN A 125 -4.01 14.51 5.52
C ASN A 125 -3.19 13.30 5.99
N THR A 126 -2.28 12.81 5.15
CA THR A 126 -1.43 11.67 5.47
C THR A 126 -0.42 12.06 6.52
N CYS A 127 -0.38 11.31 7.61
CA CYS A 127 0.54 11.55 8.71
C CYS A 127 0.90 10.26 9.44
N ILE A 128 2.11 10.22 9.98
CA ILE A 128 2.55 9.21 10.93
C ILE A 128 2.89 9.93 12.24
N ASN A 129 2.03 9.75 13.23
CA ASN A 129 2.12 10.43 14.52
C ASN A 129 2.38 9.47 15.69
N ARG A 130 2.47 8.17 15.41
CA ARG A 130 2.79 7.16 16.41
C ARG A 130 3.43 5.91 15.83
N LYS A 131 4.06 5.15 16.72
CA LYS A 131 4.50 3.78 16.49
C LYS A 131 3.33 2.79 16.53
N PHE A 132 3.54 1.63 15.91
CA PHE A 132 2.58 0.54 15.86
C PHE A 132 2.62 -0.26 17.17
N MET A 133 1.46 -0.50 17.78
CA MET A 133 1.29 -1.39 18.96
C MET A 133 2.08 -0.99 20.23
N VAL A 134 2.34 0.30 20.42
CA VAL A 134 3.00 0.84 21.63
C VAL A 134 1.98 1.56 22.51
N ASP A 135 1.38 2.63 21.99
CA ASP A 135 0.34 3.37 22.69
C ASP A 135 -1.03 2.74 22.37
N LEU A 136 -1.56 1.94 23.30
CA LEU A 136 -2.84 1.26 23.11
C LEU A 136 -4.01 2.00 23.77
N VAL A 137 -3.72 2.90 24.73
CA VAL A 137 -4.71 3.71 25.42
C VAL A 137 -4.78 5.08 24.74
N ASN A 138 -5.88 5.35 24.02
CA ASN A 138 -6.10 6.58 23.23
C ASN A 138 -4.90 7.00 22.35
N PRO A 139 -4.37 6.10 21.49
CA PRO A 139 -3.25 6.45 20.63
C PRO A 139 -3.56 7.63 19.72
N PRO A 140 -2.58 8.50 19.44
CA PRO A 140 -2.60 9.33 18.25
C PRO A 140 -2.89 8.46 17.01
N VAL A 141 -3.64 8.99 16.06
CA VAL A 141 -4.01 8.21 14.86
C VAL A 141 -3.13 8.65 13.70
N ASN A 142 -2.65 7.67 12.95
CA ASN A 142 -2.06 7.90 11.64
C ASN A 142 -3.20 7.99 10.64
N PHE A 143 -3.24 9.02 9.81
CA PHE A 143 -4.31 9.23 8.84
C PHE A 143 -3.79 9.14 7.41
N THR A 144 -4.71 8.96 6.46
CA THR A 144 -4.48 9.04 5.01
C THR A 144 -5.83 9.19 4.31
N THR A 145 -5.81 9.39 2.99
CA THR A 145 -6.98 9.28 2.12
C THR A 145 -6.70 8.29 0.98
N PRO A 146 -7.74 7.74 0.31
CA PRO A 146 -7.56 6.97 -0.92
C PRO A 146 -6.76 7.72 -1.99
N TRP A 147 -7.04 9.01 -2.17
CA TRP A 147 -6.35 9.85 -3.15
C TRP A 147 -4.88 10.07 -2.80
N GLU A 148 -4.56 10.35 -1.53
CA GLU A 148 -3.17 10.56 -1.12
C GLU A 148 -2.35 9.27 -1.18
N SER A 149 -2.95 8.13 -0.84
CA SER A 149 -2.32 6.82 -1.04
C SER A 149 -2.10 6.49 -2.51
N TRP A 150 -3.06 6.79 -3.39
CA TRP A 150 -2.88 6.70 -4.83
C TRP A 150 -1.75 7.61 -5.32
N ASN A 151 -1.70 8.86 -4.82
CA ASN A 151 -0.73 9.86 -5.24
C ASN A 151 0.72 9.48 -4.88
N ILE A 152 0.93 8.79 -3.75
CA ILE A 152 2.25 8.24 -3.39
C ILE A 152 2.75 7.30 -4.49
N PHE A 153 1.93 6.34 -4.92
CA PHE A 153 2.31 5.43 -6.01
C PHE A 153 2.43 6.15 -7.34
N ASN A 154 1.57 7.13 -7.63
CA ASN A 154 1.64 7.92 -8.87
C ASN A 154 2.97 8.67 -8.97
N LYS A 155 3.40 9.32 -7.88
CA LYS A 155 4.72 9.97 -7.81
C LYS A 155 5.87 8.98 -7.93
N LEU A 156 5.75 7.81 -7.30
CA LEU A 156 6.76 6.76 -7.37
C LEU A 156 6.97 6.26 -8.80
N VAL A 157 5.91 5.88 -9.52
CA VAL A 157 6.01 5.38 -10.90
C VAL A 157 6.47 6.44 -11.91
N ASN A 158 6.43 7.72 -11.52
CA ASN A 158 6.93 8.84 -12.31
C ASN A 158 8.40 9.20 -12.01
N GLY A 159 9.07 8.44 -11.13
CA GLY A 159 10.45 8.73 -10.73
C GLY A 159 10.60 9.99 -9.88
N GLU A 160 9.52 10.47 -9.25
CA GLU A 160 9.55 11.69 -8.44
C GLU A 160 10.04 11.43 -6.99
N ILE A 161 10.13 10.16 -6.57
CA ILE A 161 10.48 9.79 -5.19
C ILE A 161 11.87 9.13 -5.12
N LEU A 162 12.08 8.09 -5.93
CA LEU A 162 13.27 7.24 -5.98
C LEU A 162 13.81 7.15 -7.40
N SER A 163 15.08 6.74 -7.56
CA SER A 163 15.62 6.35 -8.87
C SER A 163 14.88 5.14 -9.45
N ASP A 164 15.01 4.91 -10.77
CA ASP A 164 14.42 3.74 -11.44
C ASP A 164 14.83 2.43 -10.77
N LYS A 165 16.11 2.30 -10.39
CA LYS A 165 16.64 1.10 -9.72
C LYS A 165 15.92 0.81 -8.41
N ASN A 166 15.74 1.81 -7.54
CA ASN A 166 15.08 1.59 -6.25
C ASN A 166 13.56 1.59 -6.33
N THR A 167 12.99 2.21 -7.35
CA THR A 167 11.58 2.04 -7.70
C THR A 167 11.29 0.57 -8.04
N LEU A 168 12.14 -0.06 -8.87
CA LEU A 168 12.03 -1.49 -9.18
C LEU A 168 12.27 -2.37 -7.96
N LEU A 169 13.28 -2.07 -7.14
CA LEU A 169 13.50 -2.78 -5.86
C LEU A 169 12.27 -2.70 -4.94
N PHE A 170 11.68 -1.52 -4.81
CA PHE A 170 10.48 -1.33 -3.99
C PHE A 170 9.32 -2.18 -4.50
N PHE A 171 9.07 -2.18 -5.82
CA PHE A 171 8.00 -2.98 -6.40
C PHE A 171 8.28 -4.48 -6.39
N ASP A 172 9.52 -4.95 -6.54
CA ASP A 172 9.92 -6.34 -6.34
C ASP A 172 9.53 -6.82 -4.92
N ILE A 173 9.91 -6.03 -3.91
CA ILE A 173 9.57 -6.32 -2.52
C ILE A 173 8.06 -6.32 -2.33
N LEU A 174 7.38 -5.25 -2.75
CA LEU A 174 5.94 -5.11 -2.55
C LEU A 174 5.14 -6.17 -3.33
N GLY A 175 5.64 -6.65 -4.47
CA GLY A 175 5.05 -7.73 -5.26
C GLY A 175 5.05 -9.07 -4.54
N ARG A 176 5.94 -9.26 -3.56
CA ARG A 176 6.00 -10.44 -2.68
C ARG A 176 5.05 -10.34 -1.48
N GLN A 177 4.09 -9.43 -1.49
CA GLN A 177 3.04 -9.31 -0.47
C GLN A 177 2.31 -10.64 -0.24
N GLN A 178 2.16 -11.01 1.04
CA GLN A 178 1.50 -12.26 1.45
C GLN A 178 -0.01 -12.08 1.69
N TYR A 179 -0.47 -10.88 2.06
CA TYR A 179 -1.90 -10.58 2.22
C TYR A 179 -2.54 -10.25 0.86
N ARG A 180 -3.12 -11.28 0.22
CA ARG A 180 -3.66 -11.24 -1.15
C ARG A 180 -5.19 -11.36 -1.23
N GLU A 181 -5.87 -11.35 -0.09
CA GLU A 181 -7.31 -11.60 0.04
C GLU A 181 -8.22 -10.39 -0.26
N LYS A 182 -7.67 -9.32 -0.85
CA LYS A 182 -8.35 -8.04 -1.12
C LYS A 182 -8.25 -7.63 -2.59
N ILE A 183 -7.51 -6.58 -2.97
CA ILE A 183 -7.33 -6.18 -4.37
C ILE A 183 -6.83 -7.36 -5.22
N PRO A 184 -5.83 -8.16 -4.78
CA PRO A 184 -5.32 -9.26 -5.60
C PRO A 184 -6.25 -10.47 -5.71
N LEU A 185 -7.36 -10.53 -4.96
CA LEU A 185 -8.17 -11.73 -4.76
C LEU A 185 -8.64 -12.39 -6.07
N PHE A 186 -8.98 -11.58 -7.07
CA PHE A 186 -9.46 -12.03 -8.38
C PHE A 186 -8.56 -11.58 -9.53
N LEU A 187 -7.29 -11.26 -9.24
CA LEU A 187 -6.33 -10.68 -10.18
C LEU A 187 -5.02 -11.49 -10.20
N ASN A 188 -5.12 -12.83 -10.15
CA ASN A 188 -3.98 -13.73 -10.06
C ASN A 188 -3.20 -13.87 -11.37
N GLU A 189 -3.80 -13.43 -12.48
CA GLU A 189 -3.17 -13.36 -13.80
C GLU A 189 -2.24 -12.14 -13.97
N PHE A 190 -2.28 -11.18 -13.04
CA PHE A 190 -1.49 -9.95 -13.10
C PHE A 190 -0.40 -9.92 -12.03
N ILE A 191 0.66 -9.15 -12.28
CA ILE A 191 1.60 -8.77 -11.23
C ILE A 191 0.94 -7.66 -10.41
N VAL A 192 0.60 -7.97 -9.15
CA VAL A 192 -0.05 -7.04 -8.22
C VAL A 192 0.86 -6.80 -7.02
N CYS A 193 1.35 -5.57 -6.91
CA CYS A 193 2.14 -5.09 -5.78
C CYS A 193 1.23 -4.29 -4.84
N ASN A 194 0.84 -4.86 -3.70
CA ASN A 194 -0.13 -4.25 -2.81
C ASN A 194 0.35 -4.09 -1.35
N LYS A 195 -0.27 -3.15 -0.64
CA LYS A 195 -0.15 -2.99 0.81
C LYS A 195 -1.54 -2.95 1.44
N THR A 196 -1.78 -3.88 2.36
CA THR A 196 -2.98 -3.91 3.19
C THR A 196 -2.84 -3.06 4.46
N GLY A 197 -3.98 -2.62 5.00
CA GLY A 197 -4.07 -2.02 6.33
C GLY A 197 -5.38 -2.43 7.03
N ASP A 198 -5.26 -3.02 8.22
CA ASP A 198 -6.41 -3.53 8.98
C ASP A 198 -6.32 -3.11 10.45
N ILE A 199 -7.41 -2.53 10.94
CA ILE A 199 -7.69 -2.33 12.37
C ILE A 199 -9.17 -2.61 12.62
N SER A 200 -9.64 -2.51 13.88
CA SER A 200 -11.06 -2.75 14.18
C SER A 200 -11.96 -1.84 13.33
N GLY A 201 -12.99 -2.41 12.70
CA GLY A 201 -13.91 -1.70 11.82
C GLY A 201 -13.31 -1.13 10.53
N ILE A 202 -12.08 -1.49 10.18
CA ILE A 202 -11.37 -0.97 9.01
C ILE A 202 -10.72 -2.09 8.21
N SER A 203 -10.81 -1.98 6.88
CA SER A 203 -10.04 -2.79 5.93
C SER A 203 -9.67 -1.96 4.72
N HIS A 204 -8.37 -1.85 4.47
CA HIS A 204 -7.80 -1.06 3.39
C HIS A 204 -6.87 -1.92 2.55
N ASP A 205 -6.75 -1.57 1.27
CA ASP A 205 -5.73 -2.07 0.37
C ASP A 205 -5.41 -1.03 -0.69
N VAL A 206 -4.13 -0.95 -1.04
CA VAL A 206 -3.61 -0.07 -2.09
C VAL A 206 -2.66 -0.87 -2.95
N ALA A 207 -2.76 -0.76 -4.26
CA ALA A 207 -2.00 -1.59 -5.17
C ALA A 207 -1.60 -0.87 -6.46
N VAL A 208 -0.49 -1.32 -7.03
CA VAL A 208 -0.16 -1.13 -8.44
C VAL A 208 -0.32 -2.48 -9.15
N ILE A 209 -1.12 -2.49 -10.21
CA ILE A 209 -1.42 -3.65 -11.04
C ILE A 209 -0.68 -3.43 -12.37
N PHE A 210 0.19 -4.36 -12.74
CA PHE A 210 1.00 -4.30 -13.95
C PHE A 210 0.43 -5.25 -15.00
N PHE A 211 0.37 -4.80 -16.26
CA PHE A 211 -0.34 -5.51 -17.34
C PHE A 211 0.57 -6.11 -18.42
N ASP A 212 1.88 -5.88 -18.35
CA ASP A 212 2.89 -6.55 -19.17
C ASP A 212 3.56 -7.70 -18.39
N LYS A 213 4.49 -8.43 -19.03
CA LYS A 213 5.12 -9.61 -18.44
C LYS A 213 6.03 -9.26 -17.27
N THR A 214 6.56 -8.04 -17.27
CA THR A 214 7.44 -7.52 -16.22
C THR A 214 6.95 -6.16 -15.73
N ILE A 215 7.42 -5.78 -14.53
CA ILE A 215 7.14 -4.48 -13.92
C ILE A 215 7.79 -3.39 -14.76
N GLU A 216 9.03 -3.61 -15.20
CA GLU A 216 9.83 -2.74 -16.06
C GLU A 216 9.09 -2.43 -17.37
N GLU A 217 8.63 -3.46 -18.09
CA GLU A 217 7.87 -3.29 -19.34
C GLU A 217 6.61 -2.46 -19.09
N SER A 218 5.87 -2.77 -18.02
CA SER A 218 4.63 -2.07 -17.68
C SER A 218 4.87 -0.60 -17.36
N LEU A 219 5.96 -0.27 -16.64
CA LEU A 219 6.32 1.12 -16.33
C LEU A 219 6.72 1.88 -17.60
N VAL A 220 7.56 1.29 -18.46
CA VAL A 220 7.99 1.89 -19.74
C VAL A 220 6.80 2.14 -20.67
N ASN A 221 5.91 1.15 -20.80
CA ASN A 221 4.73 1.23 -21.66
C ASN A 221 3.59 2.04 -21.02
N LYS A 222 3.72 2.44 -19.75
CA LYS A 222 2.66 3.04 -18.92
C LYS A 222 1.39 2.17 -18.86
N ARG A 223 1.58 0.85 -18.90
CA ARG A 223 0.52 -0.17 -18.82
C ARG A 223 0.42 -0.70 -17.40
N TYR A 224 -0.06 0.15 -16.51
CA TYR A 224 -0.33 -0.20 -15.13
C TYR A 224 -1.61 0.50 -14.65
N SER A 225 -2.12 0.08 -13.50
CA SER A 225 -3.18 0.78 -12.78
C SER A 225 -2.82 0.94 -11.32
N ILE A 226 -3.15 2.10 -10.76
CA ILE A 226 -2.98 2.36 -9.34
C ILE A 226 -4.38 2.35 -8.74
N VAL A 227 -4.61 1.50 -7.75
CA VAL A 227 -5.93 1.31 -7.12
C VAL A 227 -5.77 1.47 -5.62
N SER A 228 -6.55 2.38 -5.03
CA SER A 228 -6.63 2.57 -3.59
C SER A 228 -8.07 2.39 -3.15
N ILE A 229 -8.34 1.39 -2.29
CA ILE A 229 -9.66 1.08 -1.78
C ILE A 229 -9.62 1.06 -0.25
N PHE A 230 -10.37 1.97 0.35
CA PHE A 230 -10.51 2.14 1.78
C PHE A 230 -11.94 1.82 2.19
N SER A 231 -12.09 1.25 3.39
CA SER A 231 -13.39 0.98 3.97
C SER A 231 -13.39 1.12 5.49
N SER A 232 -14.50 1.62 6.01
CA SER A 232 -14.89 1.55 7.42
C SER A 232 -16.21 0.79 7.51
N PHE A 233 -16.41 0.01 8.57
CA PHE A 233 -17.61 -0.80 8.74
C PHE A 233 -17.94 -1.04 10.21
N SER A 234 -19.24 -1.21 10.48
CA SER A 234 -19.71 -1.54 11.83
C SER A 234 -19.32 -2.97 12.25
N GLU A 235 -19.35 -3.24 13.55
CA GLU A 235 -19.05 -4.56 14.13
C GLU A 235 -19.99 -5.69 13.66
N GLN A 236 -21.13 -5.35 13.04
CA GLN A 236 -22.08 -6.31 12.48
C GLN A 236 -21.59 -6.92 11.16
N VAL A 237 -20.56 -6.36 10.54
CA VAL A 237 -20.03 -6.79 9.25
C VAL A 237 -18.68 -7.47 9.45
N SER A 238 -18.53 -8.68 8.92
CA SER A 238 -17.24 -9.39 9.00
C SER A 238 -16.22 -8.77 8.05
N ARG A 239 -14.97 -8.63 8.51
CA ARG A 239 -13.86 -8.17 7.67
C ARG A 239 -13.68 -9.06 6.43
N TYR A 240 -13.89 -10.36 6.56
CA TYR A 240 -13.82 -11.29 5.43
C TYR A 240 -14.79 -10.90 4.30
N PHE A 241 -16.02 -10.54 4.64
CA PHE A 241 -17.00 -10.09 3.66
C PHE A 241 -16.59 -8.77 3.00
N VAL A 242 -16.08 -7.81 3.78
CA VAL A 242 -15.54 -6.54 3.27
C VAL A 242 -14.36 -6.77 2.32
N ASN A 243 -13.44 -7.67 2.66
CA ASN A 243 -12.30 -8.02 1.82
C ASN A 243 -12.74 -8.58 0.45
N ASN A 244 -13.78 -9.43 0.43
CA ASN A 244 -14.37 -9.91 -0.83
C ASN A 244 -14.94 -8.76 -1.66
N ILE A 245 -15.64 -7.80 -1.03
CA ILE A 245 -16.15 -6.61 -1.73
C ILE A 245 -15.00 -5.77 -2.30
N ILE A 246 -13.89 -5.60 -1.57
CA ILE A 246 -12.70 -4.90 -2.08
C ILE A 246 -12.16 -5.62 -3.34
N GLY A 247 -12.08 -6.95 -3.31
CA GLY A 247 -11.69 -7.75 -4.48
C GLY A 247 -12.65 -7.59 -5.66
N GLU A 248 -13.96 -7.61 -5.42
CA GLU A 248 -14.96 -7.37 -6.48
C GLU A 248 -14.85 -5.97 -7.09
N ILE A 249 -14.64 -4.93 -6.26
CA ILE A 249 -14.42 -3.55 -6.72
C ILE A 249 -13.17 -3.49 -7.62
N ALA A 250 -12.07 -4.10 -7.19
CA ALA A 250 -10.84 -4.16 -7.98
C ALA A 250 -11.04 -4.87 -9.33
N LEU A 251 -11.71 -6.03 -9.34
CA LEU A 251 -12.03 -6.76 -10.57
C LEU A 251 -12.91 -5.93 -11.52
N ASN A 252 -13.91 -5.23 -10.98
CA ASN A 252 -14.79 -4.37 -11.77
C ASN A 252 -14.05 -3.17 -12.36
N LEU A 253 -13.07 -2.61 -11.64
CA LEU A 253 -12.19 -1.55 -12.13
C LEU A 253 -11.33 -2.03 -13.30
N VAL A 254 -10.64 -3.17 -13.16
CA VAL A 254 -9.82 -3.75 -14.23
C VAL A 254 -10.66 -4.02 -15.48
N LYS A 255 -11.81 -4.69 -15.33
CA LYS A 255 -12.75 -4.94 -16.45
C LYS A 255 -13.27 -3.66 -17.11
N LYS A 256 -13.39 -2.56 -16.36
CA LYS A 256 -13.77 -1.26 -16.92
C LYS A 256 -12.63 -0.67 -17.74
N MET A 257 -11.39 -0.71 -17.23
CA MET A 257 -10.19 -0.22 -17.92
C MET A 257 -9.94 -0.99 -19.23
N GLU A 258 -10.17 -2.30 -19.25
CA GLU A 258 -10.06 -3.12 -20.46
C GLU A 258 -11.01 -2.65 -21.58
N LYS A 259 -12.26 -2.36 -21.21
CA LYS A 259 -13.30 -1.89 -22.15
C LYS A 259 -13.04 -0.50 -22.69
N MET A 260 -12.31 0.34 -21.96
CA MET A 260 -11.92 1.68 -22.41
C MET A 260 -10.83 1.65 -23.50
N GLY A 261 -10.36 0.46 -23.89
CA GLY A 261 -9.41 0.29 -24.99
C GLY A 261 -7.94 0.46 -24.58
N GLY A 262 -7.66 0.82 -23.33
CA GLY A 262 -6.30 0.94 -22.78
C GLY A 262 -5.54 -0.39 -22.69
N MET A 263 -6.25 -1.52 -22.74
CA MET A 263 -5.69 -2.87 -22.61
C MET A 263 -5.90 -3.74 -23.86
N LYS A 264 -6.16 -3.15 -25.05
CA LYS A 264 -6.13 -3.94 -26.30
C LYS A 264 -4.79 -4.67 -26.39
N ASN A 265 -4.84 -6.01 -26.37
CA ASN A 265 -3.71 -6.99 -26.37
C ASN A 265 -3.29 -7.63 -25.03
N VAL A 266 -4.08 -7.55 -23.94
CA VAL A 266 -3.73 -8.31 -22.70
C VAL A 266 -3.95 -9.83 -22.85
N HIS A 267 -4.83 -10.29 -23.75
CA HIS A 267 -5.15 -11.71 -23.90
C HIS A 267 -4.43 -12.45 -25.03
N THR A 268 -3.43 -11.87 -25.70
CA THR A 268 -2.79 -12.53 -26.87
C THR A 268 -1.61 -13.46 -26.55
N TYR A 269 -1.27 -13.74 -25.28
CA TYR A 269 -0.03 -14.46 -24.97
C TYR A 269 -0.14 -15.60 -23.95
N LEU A 270 -1.33 -16.18 -23.76
CA LEU A 270 -1.50 -17.47 -23.08
C LEU A 270 -1.87 -18.56 -24.09
N GLY A 271 -1.01 -18.74 -25.10
CA GLY A 271 -0.99 -19.88 -26.02
C GLY A 271 0.39 -20.50 -26.03
#